data_AF-A0A970T8N4-F1
#
_entry.id   AF-A0A970T8N4-F1
#
_cell.length_a   1.000
_cell.length_b   1.000
_cell.length_c   1.000
_cell.angle_alpha   90.00
_cell.angle_beta   90.00
_cell.angle_gamma   90.00
#
_symmetry.space_group_name_H-M   'P 1'
#
loop_
_entity.id
_entity.type
_entity.pdbx_description
1 polymer ?
#
loop_
_entity_poly.entity_id
_entity_poly.type
_entity_poly.pdbx_seq_one_letter_code
_entity_poly.pdbx_strand_id
1 'polypeptide(L)'
;MEEIFVPIGFFLALFAILYVYWSNRTKERLALIEKGIDAGIFKSTPSKYALLKWGIFLMGAAVGVIAGYILSLVINEVVAYFAMIFLFGGVGLITAYLIIKKLSQKE
;
A
#
# COMPACT_ATOMS: atom_id res chain seq x y z
N MET A 1 35.74 3.74 -15.43
CA MET A 1 35.52 2.30 -15.13
C MET A 1 34.88 2.09 -13.76
N GLU A 2 35.15 2.94 -12.75
CA GLU A 2 34.61 2.78 -11.39
C GLU A 2 33.13 3.18 -11.22
N GLU A 3 32.63 4.16 -11.99
CA GLU A 3 31.25 4.65 -11.84
C GLU A 3 30.16 3.65 -12.27
N ILE A 4 30.53 2.61 -13.03
CA ILE A 4 29.59 1.58 -13.51
C ILE A 4 29.43 0.44 -12.47
N PHE A 5 30.39 0.27 -11.57
CA PHE A 5 30.37 -0.84 -10.60
C PHE A 5 29.33 -0.62 -9.49
N VAL A 6 29.13 0.63 -9.09
CA VAL A 6 28.15 1.03 -8.05
C VAL A 6 26.70 0.70 -8.46
N PRO A 7 26.20 1.11 -9.64
CA PRO A 7 24.84 0.76 -10.05
C PRO A 7 24.66 -0.76 -10.25
N ILE A 8 25.66 -1.46 -10.80
CA ILE A 8 25.58 -2.93 -11.00
C ILE A 8 25.47 -3.66 -9.67
N GLY A 9 26.28 -3.29 -8.68
CA GLY A 9 26.20 -3.85 -7.33
C GLY A 9 24.84 -3.59 -6.67
N PHE A 10 24.29 -2.39 -6.85
CA PHE A 10 22.97 -2.04 -6.32
C PHE A 10 21.85 -2.89 -6.94
N PHE A 11 21.83 -3.05 -8.28
CA PHE A 11 20.82 -3.88 -8.95
C PHE A 11 20.95 -5.36 -8.60
N LEU A 12 22.17 -5.89 -8.44
CA LEU A 12 22.39 -7.27 -8.01
C LEU A 12 21.93 -7.50 -6.57
N ALA A 13 22.22 -6.59 -5.65
CA ALA A 13 21.75 -6.68 -4.28
C ALA A 13 20.21 -6.63 -4.19
N LEU A 14 19.59 -5.73 -4.95
CA LEU A 14 18.14 -5.60 -5.00
C LEU A 14 17.48 -6.85 -5.60
N PHE A 15 18.06 -7.41 -6.65
CA PHE A 15 17.64 -8.69 -7.22
C PHE A 15 17.81 -9.85 -6.22
N ALA A 16 18.93 -9.93 -5.51
CA ALA A 16 19.18 -10.97 -4.52
C ALA A 16 18.16 -10.94 -3.37
N ILE A 17 17.82 -9.73 -2.88
CA ILE A 17 16.81 -9.55 -1.83
C ILE A 17 15.43 -10.01 -2.33
N LEU A 18 15.02 -9.59 -3.53
CA LEU A 18 13.75 -10.00 -4.12
C LEU A 18 13.69 -11.52 -4.37
N TYR A 19 14.78 -12.11 -4.86
CA TYR A 19 14.89 -13.54 -5.09
C TYR A 19 14.75 -14.34 -3.79
N VAL A 20 15.45 -13.95 -2.73
CA VAL A 20 15.35 -14.61 -1.42
C VAL A 20 13.95 -14.45 -0.83
N TYR A 21 13.36 -13.26 -0.90
CA TYR A 21 12.00 -13.02 -0.43
C TYR A 21 10.98 -13.92 -1.15
N TRP A 22 11.06 -14.02 -2.48
CA TRP A 22 10.16 -14.85 -3.26
C TRP A 22 10.40 -16.35 -3.02
N SER A 23 11.67 -16.77 -2.96
CA SER A 23 12.06 -18.17 -2.74
C SER A 23 11.59 -18.67 -1.37
N ASN A 24 11.72 -17.85 -0.32
CA ASN A 24 11.29 -18.22 1.03
C ASN A 24 9.76 -18.42 1.10
N ARG A 25 8.97 -17.56 0.47
CA ARG A 25 7.50 -17.71 0.42
C ARG A 25 7.05 -19.00 -0.26
N THR A 26 7.75 -19.43 -1.32
CA THR A 26 7.45 -20.67 -2.02
C THR A 26 7.80 -21.90 -1.16
N LYS A 27 8.94 -21.85 -0.47
CA LYS A 27 9.39 -22.93 0.43
C LYS A 27 8.49 -23.08 1.66
N GLU A 28 8.05 -21.98 2.25
CA GLU A 28 7.09 -21.97 3.37
C GLU A 28 5.77 -22.66 2.98
N ARG A 29 5.24 -22.37 1.78
CA ARG A 29 4.00 -22.99 1.29
C ARG A 29 4.15 -24.48 0.99
N LEU A 30 5.29 -24.91 0.46
CA LEU A 30 5.58 -26.34 0.22
C LEU A 30 5.71 -27.12 1.53
N ALA A 31 6.41 -26.56 2.53
CA ALA A 31 6.56 -27.17 3.84
C ALA A 31 5.21 -27.32 4.59
N LEU A 32 4.25 -26.41 4.35
CA LEU A 32 2.90 -26.51 4.91
C LEU A 32 2.07 -27.63 4.25
N ILE A 33 2.22 -27.83 2.94
CA ILE A 33 1.58 -28.92 2.19
C ILE A 33 2.13 -30.29 2.66
N GLU A 34 3.45 -30.41 2.83
CA GLU A 34 4.11 -31.64 3.28
C GLU A 34 3.74 -32.02 4.73
N LYS A 35 3.39 -31.04 5.58
CA LYS A 35 2.94 -31.27 6.96
C LYS A 35 1.45 -31.58 7.09
N GLY A 36 0.70 -31.67 5.99
CA GLY A 36 -0.73 -32.04 6.00
C GLY A 36 -1.65 -31.01 6.67
N ILE A 37 -1.16 -29.79 6.89
CA ILE A 37 -1.97 -28.66 7.38
C ILE A 37 -2.58 -28.01 6.13
N ASP A 38 -3.92 -28.02 6.05
CA ASP A 38 -4.63 -27.43 4.92
C ASP A 38 -4.20 -25.97 4.73
N ALA A 39 -3.58 -25.68 3.58
CA ALA A 39 -3.10 -24.37 3.19
C ALA A 39 -4.26 -23.35 3.01
N GLY A 40 -5.50 -23.74 3.33
CA GLY A 40 -6.66 -22.88 3.48
C GLY A 40 -6.54 -21.81 4.57
N ILE A 41 -5.74 -22.01 5.63
CA ILE A 41 -5.54 -21.00 6.69
C ILE A 41 -4.75 -19.77 6.18
N PHE A 42 -3.94 -19.94 5.13
CA PHE A 42 -3.18 -18.87 4.47
C PHE A 42 -3.82 -18.34 3.19
N LYS A 43 -5.08 -18.71 2.88
CA LYS A 43 -5.89 -17.86 2.00
C LYS A 43 -6.19 -16.59 2.79
N SER A 44 -5.23 -15.66 2.82
CA SER A 44 -5.53 -14.24 2.96
C SER A 44 -6.56 -13.96 1.87
N THR A 45 -7.84 -13.96 2.24
CA THR A 45 -8.91 -13.63 1.34
C THR A 45 -8.47 -12.35 0.64
N PRO A 46 -8.39 -12.33 -0.71
CA PRO A 46 -7.99 -11.13 -1.42
C PRO A 46 -8.90 -10.05 -0.88
N SER A 47 -8.31 -9.01 -0.27
CA SER A 47 -9.04 -8.02 0.52
C SER A 47 -10.27 -7.60 -0.29
N LYS A 48 -11.43 -8.15 0.09
CA LYS A 48 -12.68 -8.04 -0.69
C LYS A 48 -13.05 -6.58 -0.92
N TYR A 49 -12.48 -5.74 -0.07
CA TYR A 49 -12.67 -4.31 0.01
C TYR A 49 -11.41 -3.50 -0.37
N ALA A 50 -10.40 -4.10 -1.01
CA ALA A 50 -9.22 -3.38 -1.46
C ALA A 50 -9.57 -2.27 -2.45
N LEU A 51 -10.44 -2.57 -3.42
CA LEU A 51 -10.96 -1.58 -4.36
C LEU A 51 -11.68 -0.45 -3.62
N LEU A 52 -12.50 -0.77 -2.63
CA LEU A 52 -13.24 0.22 -1.85
C LEU A 52 -12.30 1.10 -1.02
N LYS A 53 -11.26 0.51 -0.41
CA LYS A 53 -10.23 1.24 0.34
C LYS A 53 -9.50 2.24 -0.55
N TRP A 54 -9.05 1.81 -1.72
CA TRP A 54 -8.34 2.67 -2.66
C TRP A 54 -9.26 3.71 -3.31
N GLY A 55 -10.52 3.38 -3.58
CA GLY A 55 -11.50 4.32 -4.13
C GLY A 55 -11.78 5.49 -3.19
N ILE A 56 -12.03 5.23 -1.90
CA ILE A 56 -12.27 6.29 -0.91
C ILE A 56 -11.00 7.12 -0.68
N PHE A 57 -9.83 6.49 -0.67
CA PHE A 57 -8.55 7.21 -0.57
C PHE A 57 -8.33 8.17 -1.74
N LEU A 58 -8.55 7.71 -2.99
CA LEU A 58 -8.40 8.54 -4.19
C LEU A 58 -9.40 9.69 -4.22
N MET A 59 -10.64 9.47 -3.78
CA MET A 59 -11.62 10.55 -3.59
C MET A 59 -11.14 11.58 -2.56
N GLY A 60 -10.63 11.12 -1.40
CA GLY A 60 -10.08 11.99 -0.38
C GLY A 60 -8.90 12.81 -0.91
N ALA A 61 -8.00 12.20 -1.67
CA ALA A 61 -6.89 12.90 -2.31
C ALA A 61 -7.36 13.96 -3.30
N ALA A 62 -8.37 13.66 -4.13
CA ALA A 62 -8.94 14.62 -5.08
C ALA A 62 -9.55 15.84 -4.37
N VAL A 63 -10.32 15.63 -3.30
CA VAL A 63 -10.85 16.72 -2.46
C VAL A 63 -9.71 17.50 -1.80
N GLY A 64 -8.66 16.81 -1.34
CA GLY A 64 -7.48 17.43 -0.77
C GLY A 64 -6.71 18.33 -1.75
N VAL A 65 -6.62 17.96 -3.03
CA VAL A 65 -6.01 18.82 -4.06
C VAL A 65 -6.82 20.10 -4.26
N ILE A 66 -8.15 19.99 -4.34
CA ILE A 66 -9.04 21.15 -4.51
C ILE A 66 -8.94 22.08 -3.30
N ALA A 67 -8.96 21.51 -2.09
CA ALA A 67 -8.82 22.27 -0.85
C ALA A 67 -7.41 22.89 -0.72
N GLY A 68 -6.37 22.18 -1.18
CA GLY A 68 -4.99 22.66 -1.25
C GLY A 68 -4.83 23.87 -2.16
N TYR A 69 -5.50 23.88 -3.32
CA TYR A 69 -5.51 25.02 -4.24
C TYR A 69 -6.18 26.27 -3.63
N ILE A 70 -7.24 26.09 -2.82
CA ILE A 70 -7.86 27.23 -2.12
C ILE A 70 -6.90 27.75 -1.04
N LEU A 71 -6.21 26.86 -0.33
CA LEU A 71 -5.29 27.22 0.75
C LEU A 71 -3.97 27.82 0.22
N SER A 72 -3.57 27.50 -1.01
CA SER A 72 -2.37 28.04 -1.65
C SER A 72 -2.46 29.55 -1.93
N LEU A 73 -3.67 30.14 -1.81
CA LEU A 73 -3.85 31.59 -1.87
C LEU A 73 -3.35 32.31 -0.61
N VAL A 74 -3.18 31.59 0.50
CA VAL A 74 -2.80 32.15 1.81
C VAL A 74 -1.42 31.65 2.27
N ILE A 75 -1.04 30.43 1.88
CA ILE A 75 0.20 29.76 2.30
C ILE A 75 0.99 29.34 1.06
N ASN A 76 2.29 29.10 1.22
CA ASN A 76 3.14 28.51 0.18
C ASN A 76 2.46 27.30 -0.49
N GLU A 77 2.40 27.35 -1.82
CA GLU A 77 1.66 26.40 -2.64
C GLU A 77 2.03 24.95 -2.34
N VAL A 78 3.33 24.66 -2.26
CA VAL A 78 3.84 23.31 -2.03
C VAL A 78 3.35 22.77 -0.70
N VAL A 79 3.48 23.57 0.37
CA VAL A 79 3.05 23.17 1.72
C VAL A 79 1.53 22.97 1.78
N ALA A 80 0.76 23.86 1.14
CA ALA A 80 -0.69 23.79 1.10
C ALA A 80 -1.20 22.50 0.41
N TYR A 81 -0.64 22.15 -0.74
CA TYR A 81 -0.97 20.92 -1.45
C TYR A 81 -0.61 19.67 -0.64
N PHE A 82 0.64 19.58 -0.16
CA PHE A 82 1.07 18.41 0.61
C PHE A 82 0.24 18.24 1.89
N ALA A 83 0.00 19.32 2.64
CA ALA A 83 -0.79 19.27 3.86
C ALA A 83 -2.22 18.78 3.58
N MET A 84 -2.92 19.37 2.60
CA MET A 84 -4.31 19.03 2.33
C MET A 84 -4.48 17.64 1.71
N ILE A 85 -3.56 17.19 0.84
CA ILE A 85 -3.59 15.83 0.30
C ILE A 85 -3.41 14.79 1.40
N PHE A 86 -2.43 14.98 2.30
CA PHE A 86 -2.22 14.06 3.41
C PHE A 86 -3.36 14.09 4.43
N LEU A 87 -3.94 15.27 4.70
CA LEU A 87 -5.07 15.42 5.61
C LEU A 87 -6.30 14.69 5.05
N PHE A 88 -6.77 15.07 3.87
CA PHE A 88 -7.99 14.49 3.30
C PHE A 88 -7.79 13.04 2.82
N GLY A 89 -6.61 12.69 2.32
CA GLY A 89 -6.25 11.30 2.03
C GLY A 89 -6.23 10.43 3.30
N GLY A 90 -5.69 10.95 4.40
CA GLY A 90 -5.69 10.28 5.71
C GLY A 90 -7.10 10.09 6.25
N VAL A 91 -7.95 11.11 6.21
CA VAL A 91 -9.37 11.02 6.57
C VAL A 91 -10.08 9.98 5.71
N GLY A 92 -9.86 10.01 4.38
CA GLY A 92 -10.43 9.02 3.46
C GLY A 92 -10.05 7.58 3.82
N LEU A 93 -8.80 7.33 4.21
CA LEU A 93 -8.36 6.01 4.69
C LEU A 93 -9.04 5.57 5.99
N ILE A 94 -9.23 6.49 6.94
CA ILE A 94 -9.93 6.21 8.20
C ILE A 94 -11.40 5.87 7.92
N THR A 95 -12.07 6.67 7.09
CA THR A 95 -13.46 6.40 6.69
C THR A 95 -13.59 5.07 5.96
N ALA A 96 -12.65 4.75 5.07
CA ALA A 96 -12.59 3.45 4.41
C ALA A 96 -12.49 2.30 5.43
N TYR A 97 -11.61 2.42 6.43
CA TYR A 97 -11.49 1.41 7.47
C TYR A 97 -12.80 1.21 8.25
N LEU A 98 -13.48 2.30 8.63
CA LEU A 98 -14.76 2.21 9.36
C LEU A 98 -15.86 1.56 8.52
N ILE A 99 -15.94 1.88 7.23
CA ILE A 99 -16.92 1.29 6.30
C ILE A 99 -16.64 -0.20 6.12
N ILE A 100 -15.38 -0.57 5.88
CA ILE A 100 -14.96 -1.96 5.68
C ILE A 100 -15.20 -2.78 6.94
N LYS A 101 -14.90 -2.22 8.12
CA LYS A 101 -15.16 -2.87 9.41
C LYS A 101 -16.66 -3.14 9.61
N LYS A 102 -17.53 -2.19 9.23
CA LYS A 102 -18.98 -2.39 9.30
C LYS A 102 -19.48 -3.44 8.31
N LEU A 103 -18.97 -3.45 7.08
CA LEU A 103 -19.30 -4.45 6.06
C LEU A 103 -18.89 -5.86 6.51
N SER A 104 -17.67 -6.00 7.04
CA SER A 104 -17.15 -7.26 7.55
C SER A 104 -17.87 -7.81 8.79
N GLN A 105 -18.57 -6.96 9.55
CA GLN A 105 -19.34 -7.38 10.74
C GLN A 105 -20.79 -7.75 10.37
N LYS A 106 -21.25 -7.37 9.17
CA LYS A 106 -22.60 -7.64 8.68
C LYS A 106 -22.68 -8.90 7.81
N GLU A 107 -21.54 -9.36 7.31
CA GLU A 107 -21.33 -10.70 6.74
C GLU A 107 -21.04 -11.71 7.85
#